data_AF-A0A4U0EWY6-F1
#
_entry.id   AF-A0A4U0EWY6-F1
#
_cell.length_a   1.000
_cell.length_b   1.000
_cell.length_c   1.000
_cell.angle_alpha   90.00
_cell.angle_beta   90.00
_cell.angle_gamma   90.00
#
_symmetry.space_group_name_H-M   'P 1'
#
loop_
_entity.id
_entity.type
_entity.pdbx_description
1 polymer ?
#
loop_
_entity_poly.entity_id
_entity_poly.type
_entity_poly.pdbx_seq_one_letter_code
_entity_poly.pdbx_strand_id
1 'polypeptide(L)'
;MELVLSHQEFEPLPRQKREPFVFNNEGILSSAYKEEIKNNFFQSNPKSVFGVKQRIKSFQYQYTSGVDAILKLSVFVIAMVVVFS
;
A
#
# COMPACT_ATOMS: atom_id res chain seq x y z
N MET A 1 -18.56 37.76 -3.73
CA MET A 1 -17.12 37.96 -3.98
C MET A 1 -16.89 37.67 -5.45
N GLU A 2 -16.89 38.73 -6.27
CA GLU A 2 -16.45 38.62 -7.66
C GLU A 2 -14.94 38.36 -7.73
N LEU A 3 -14.54 37.34 -8.48
CA LEU A 3 -13.15 37.02 -8.77
C LEU A 3 -12.64 38.02 -9.82
N VAL A 4 -11.99 39.08 -9.36
CA VAL A 4 -11.25 40.01 -10.22
C VAL A 4 -9.98 39.30 -10.68
N LEU A 5 -9.95 38.85 -11.93
CA LEU A 5 -8.77 38.27 -12.57
C LEU A 5 -7.78 39.39 -12.88
N SER A 6 -6.77 39.58 -12.02
CA SER A 6 -5.61 40.42 -12.37
C SER A 6 -4.90 39.81 -13.58
N HIS A 7 -4.87 40.57 -14.66
CA HIS A 7 -4.18 40.22 -15.90
C HIS A 7 -2.66 40.41 -15.69
N GLN A 8 -2.02 39.45 -15.03
CA GLN A 8 -0.57 39.42 -14.90
C GLN A 8 0.00 38.89 -16.23
N GLU A 9 0.61 39.76 -17.03
CA GLU A 9 1.38 39.34 -18.21
C GLU A 9 2.61 38.55 -17.73
N PHE A 10 2.53 37.23 -17.82
CA PHE A 10 3.65 36.35 -17.56
C PHE A 10 4.55 36.30 -18.80
N GLU A 11 5.82 36.64 -18.62
CA GLU A 11 6.86 36.45 -19.64
C GLU A 11 6.86 34.98 -20.10
N PRO A 12 6.86 34.68 -21.41
CA PRO A 12 6.73 33.32 -21.89
C PRO A 12 7.96 32.51 -21.44
N LEU A 13 7.71 31.45 -20.67
CA LEU A 13 8.74 30.51 -20.23
C LEU A 13 9.58 30.03 -21.43
N PRO A 14 10.91 29.92 -21.28
CA PRO A 14 11.79 29.50 -22.38
C PRO A 14 11.29 28.19 -22.97
N ARG A 15 11.17 28.15 -24.30
CA ARG A 15 10.67 26.96 -25.03
C ARG A 15 11.60 25.78 -24.74
N GLN A 16 11.20 24.95 -23.80
CA GLN A 16 11.90 23.72 -23.47
C GLN A 16 11.95 22.86 -24.73
N LYS A 17 13.17 22.52 -25.20
CA LYS A 17 13.36 21.56 -26.29
C LYS A 17 12.59 20.29 -25.91
N ARG A 18 11.48 20.05 -26.60
CA ARG A 18 10.69 18.84 -26.39
C ARG A 18 11.47 17.70 -27.01
N GLU A 19 12.18 16.95 -26.17
CA GLU A 19 12.71 15.68 -26.61
C GLU A 19 11.55 14.80 -27.07
N PRO A 20 11.68 14.08 -28.21
CA PRO A 20 10.63 13.23 -28.71
C PRO A 20 10.32 12.17 -27.66
N PHE A 21 9.07 12.18 -27.17
CA PHE A 21 8.59 11.16 -26.24
C PHE A 21 8.50 9.82 -27.00
N VAL A 22 9.48 8.95 -26.78
CA VAL A 22 9.47 7.59 -27.31
C VAL A 22 8.68 6.73 -26.33
N PHE A 23 7.47 6.34 -26.71
CA PHE A 23 6.65 5.42 -25.92
C PHE A 23 7.20 3.99 -26.08
N ASN A 24 8.05 3.58 -25.13
CA ASN A 24 8.43 2.19 -24.99
C ASN A 24 7.28 1.45 -24.30
N ASN A 25 6.82 0.35 -24.90
CA ASN A 25 5.74 -0.50 -24.40
C ASN A 25 6.21 -1.36 -23.19
N GLU A 26 6.99 -0.75 -22.31
CA GLU A 26 7.22 -1.27 -20.97
C GLU A 26 5.88 -1.11 -20.26
N GLY A 27 5.14 -2.22 -20.08
CA GLY A 27 3.77 -2.18 -19.58
C GLY A 27 3.61 -1.25 -18.37
N ILE A 28 2.41 -0.70 -18.18
CA ILE A 28 2.06 0.36 -17.20
C ILE A 28 2.79 0.28 -15.84
N LEU A 29 3.12 -0.94 -15.41
CA LEU A 29 3.96 -1.20 -14.26
C LEU A 29 5.42 -1.47 -14.70
N SER A 30 6.20 -0.42 -14.93
CA SER A 30 7.65 -0.55 -15.11
C SER A 30 8.28 -1.22 -13.87
N SER A 31 9.43 -1.87 -14.04
CA SER A 31 10.15 -2.49 -12.92
C SER A 31 10.44 -1.49 -11.79
N ALA A 32 10.81 -0.26 -12.16
CA ALA A 32 11.02 0.84 -11.22
C ALA A 32 9.74 1.21 -10.46
N TYR A 33 8.61 1.32 -11.16
CA TYR A 33 7.32 1.61 -10.52
C TYR A 33 6.89 0.50 -9.54
N LYS A 34 7.14 -0.77 -9.88
CA LYS A 34 6.89 -1.91 -8.96
C LYS A 34 7.74 -1.82 -7.71
N GLU A 35 9.01 -1.44 -7.83
CA GLU A 35 9.92 -1.28 -6.71
C GLU A 35 9.50 -0.12 -5.80
N GLU A 36 9.14 1.03 -6.38
CA GLU A 36 8.61 2.17 -5.63
C GLU A 36 7.30 1.83 -4.91
N ILE A 37 6.35 1.14 -5.54
CA ILE A 37 5.12 0.71 -4.86
C ILE A 37 5.45 -0.22 -3.70
N LYS A 38 6.36 -1.18 -3.90
CA LYS A 38 6.77 -2.10 -2.84
C LYS A 38 7.35 -1.30 -1.67
N ASN A 39 8.21 -0.33 -1.94
CA ASN A 39 8.79 0.51 -0.90
C ASN A 39 7.71 1.33 -0.19
N ASN A 40 6.82 2.00 -0.93
CA ASN A 40 5.73 2.79 -0.37
C ASN A 40 4.73 1.95 0.44
N PHE A 41 4.53 0.69 0.05
CA PHE A 41 3.71 -0.25 0.81
C PHE A 41 4.38 -0.56 2.15
N PHE A 42 5.63 -1.02 2.18
CA PHE A 42 6.28 -1.41 3.44
C PHE A 42 6.72 -0.22 4.32
N GLN A 43 7.10 0.89 3.70
CA GLN A 43 7.57 2.11 4.36
C GLN A 43 6.50 3.23 4.36
N SER A 44 5.23 2.85 4.40
CA SER A 44 4.13 3.81 4.41
C SER A 44 4.21 4.76 5.62
N ASN A 45 3.87 6.04 5.41
CA ASN A 45 3.82 7.01 6.50
C ASN A 45 2.77 6.57 7.54
N PRO A 46 3.15 6.33 8.81
CA PRO A 46 2.25 5.80 9.83
C PRO A 46 1.11 6.74 10.22
N LYS A 47 1.24 8.04 9.91
CA LYS A 47 0.19 9.05 10.15
C LYS A 47 -0.76 9.22 8.96
N SER A 48 -0.46 8.59 7.82
CA SER A 48 -1.35 8.62 6.66
C SER A 48 -2.54 7.69 6.84
N VAL A 49 -3.67 8.01 6.22
CA VAL A 49 -4.87 7.15 6.21
C VAL A 49 -4.54 5.75 5.70
N PHE A 50 -3.72 5.67 4.64
CA PHE A 50 -3.26 4.41 4.08
C PHE A 50 -2.42 3.60 5.08
N GLY A 51 -1.42 4.22 5.70
CA GLY A 51 -0.54 3.55 6.67
C GLY A 51 -1.29 3.05 7.91
N VAL A 52 -2.24 3.84 8.42
CA VAL A 52 -3.12 3.41 9.53
C VAL A 52 -3.95 2.18 9.13
N LYS A 53 -4.59 2.23 7.96
CA LYS A 53 -5.40 1.10 7.45
C LYS A 53 -4.55 -0.14 7.22
N GLN A 54 -3.36 0.02 6.64
CA GLN A 54 -2.44 -1.08 6.38
C GLN A 54 -1.98 -1.73 7.69
N ARG A 55 -1.64 -0.94 8.70
CA ARG A 55 -1.21 -1.45 10.02
C ARG A 55 -2.31 -2.26 10.70
N ILE A 56 -3.55 -1.78 10.70
CA ILE A 56 -4.69 -2.53 11.26
C ILE A 56 -4.83 -3.87 10.52
N LYS A 57 -4.76 -3.84 9.19
CA LYS A 57 -4.87 -5.05 8.37
C LYS A 57 -3.73 -6.03 8.64
N SER A 58 -2.47 -5.57 8.74
CA SER A 58 -1.33 -6.44 9.00
C SER A 58 -1.42 -7.13 10.35
N PHE A 59 -1.89 -6.42 11.39
CA PHE A 59 -2.12 -7.03 12.70
C PHE A 59 -3.19 -8.12 12.66
N GLN A 60 -4.31 -7.89 11.97
CA GLN A 60 -5.36 -8.90 11.85
C GLN A 60 -4.83 -10.20 11.21
N TYR A 61 -4.08 -10.10 10.10
CA TYR A 61 -3.49 -11.27 9.44
C TYR A 61 -2.48 -12.04 10.31
N GLN A 62 -1.78 -11.34 11.23
CA GLN A 62 -0.80 -11.98 12.10
C GLN A 62 -1.46 -12.84 13.19
N TYR A 63 -2.59 -12.39 13.76
CA TYR A 63 -3.26 -13.10 14.85
C TYR A 63 -4.17 -14.24 14.39
N THR A 64 -4.73 -14.15 13.18
CA THR A 64 -5.69 -15.15 12.70
C THR A 64 -5.09 -16.53 12.46
N SER A 65 -3.80 -16.65 12.11
CA SER A 65 -3.21 -17.96 11.80
C SER A 65 -2.85 -18.77 13.04
N GLY A 66 -2.30 -18.13 14.07
CA GLY A 66 -1.81 -18.81 15.27
C GLY A 66 -2.93 -19.24 16.21
N VAL A 67 -3.90 -18.37 16.46
CA VAL A 67 -4.97 -18.63 17.44
C VAL A 67 -5.88 -19.76 16.97
N ASP A 68 -6.22 -19.83 15.68
CA ASP A 68 -7.04 -20.92 15.11
C ASP A 68 -6.37 -22.28 15.26
N ALA A 69 -5.07 -22.36 14.97
CA ALA A 69 -4.29 -23.59 15.09
C ALA A 69 -4.19 -24.06 16.56
N ILE A 70 -3.90 -23.14 17.48
CA ILE A 70 -3.79 -23.44 18.92
C ILE A 70 -5.14 -23.92 19.47
N LEU A 71 -6.24 -23.27 19.10
CA LEU A 71 -7.58 -23.66 19.54
C LEU A 71 -7.94 -25.07 19.07
N LYS A 72 -7.73 -25.38 17.78
CA LYS A 72 -7.96 -26.72 17.23
C LYS A 72 -7.12 -27.78 17.92
N LEU A 73 -5.84 -27.50 18.14
CA LEU A 73 -4.93 -28.43 18.81
C LEU A 73 -5.36 -28.67 20.27
N SER A 74 -5.76 -27.62 20.99
CA SER A 74 -6.22 -27.75 22.39
C SER A 74 -7.47 -28.63 22.49
N VAL A 75 -8.45 -28.43 21.60
CA VAL A 75 -9.68 -29.23 21.58
C VAL A 75 -9.37 -30.69 21.27
N PHE A 76 -8.46 -30.93 20.32
CA PHE A 76 -8.01 -32.28 19.98
C PHE A 76 -7.35 -32.99 21.16
N VAL A 77 -6.44 -32.32 21.88
CA VAL A 77 -5.78 -32.89 23.08
C VAL A 77 -6.79 -33.22 24.17
N ILE A 78 -7.75 -32.32 24.43
CA ILE A 78 -8.83 -32.56 25.41
C ILE A 78 -9.65 -33.79 25.00
N ALA A 79 -10.04 -33.91 23.73
CA ALA A 79 -10.79 -35.06 23.24
C ALA A 79 -10.02 -36.37 23.40
N MET A 80 -8.70 -36.38 23.12
CA MET A 80 -7.84 -37.54 23.34
C MET A 80 -7.79 -37.93 24.82
N VAL A 81 -7.61 -36.97 25.73
CA VAL A 81 -7.62 -37.25 27.17
C VAL A 81 -8.96 -37.85 27.59
N VAL A 82 -10.09 -37.33 27.11
CA VAL A 82 -11.42 -37.86 27.46
C VAL A 82 -11.63 -39.29 26.93
N VAL A 83 -11.14 -39.60 25.72
CA VAL A 83 -11.29 -40.93 25.11
C VAL A 83 -10.36 -41.97 25.71
N PHE A 84 -9.16 -41.57 26.11
CA PHE A 84 -8.11 -42.47 26.61
C PHE A 84 -7.94 -42.45 28.14
N SER A 85 -8.78 -41.70 28.87
CA SER A 85 -8.84 -41.70 30.35
C SER A 85 -9.90 -42.66 30.88
#